data_AF-A0A0A3X4B7-F1
#
_entry.id   AF-A0A0A3X4B7-F1
#
_cell.length_a   1.000
_cell.length_b   1.000
_cell.length_c   1.000
_cell.angle_alpha   90.00
_cell.angle_beta   90.00
_cell.angle_gamma   90.00
#
_symmetry.space_group_name_H-M   'P 1'
#
loop_
_entity.id
_entity.type
_entity.pdbx_description
1 polymer ?
#
loop_
_entity_poly.entity_id
_entity_poly.type
_entity_poly.pdbx_seq_one_letter_code
_entity_poly.pdbx_strand_id
1 'polypeptide(L)'
;MKKILLLDIENVHKNGEKISQYLQQYSKIYIAYANPQIKFNLDELNALAPFVVEKRLKLLKMPKSGPNSADFGLFFWRVNCQSKNKRKRLFLM
;
A
#
# COMPACT_ATOMS: atom_id res chain seq x y z
N MET A 1 12.82 10.59 10.34
CA MET A 1 11.62 10.94 9.55
C MET A 1 10.84 9.68 9.24
N LYS A 2 9.50 9.66 9.35
CA LYS A 2 8.71 8.46 9.03
C LYS A 2 8.48 8.37 7.52
N LYS A 3 8.99 7.31 6.90
CA LYS A 3 8.80 7.04 5.46
C LYS A 3 7.49 6.29 5.26
N ILE A 4 6.69 6.73 4.29
CA ILE A 4 5.42 6.08 3.93
C ILE A 4 5.48 5.70 2.46
N LEU A 5 5.16 4.44 2.17
CA LEU A 5 5.04 3.92 0.81
C LEU A 5 3.57 3.89 0.39
N LEU A 6 3.32 4.35 -0.82
CA LEU A 6 2.08 4.22 -1.56
C LEU A 6 2.38 3.31 -2.75
N LEU A 7 1.71 2.18 -2.81
CA LEU A 7 1.99 1.14 -3.79
C LEU A 7 0.75 0.87 -4.62
N ASP A 8 0.91 0.96 -5.93
CA ASP A 8 -0.06 0.41 -6.88
C ASP A 8 0.24 -1.07 -7.07
N ILE A 9 -0.65 -1.94 -6.61
CA ILE A 9 -0.38 -3.38 -6.70
C ILE A 9 -0.61 -3.96 -8.10
N GLU A 10 -1.30 -3.23 -8.99
CA GLU A 10 -1.55 -3.67 -10.37
C GLU A 10 -0.34 -3.40 -11.26
N ASN A 11 0.33 -2.26 -11.07
CA ASN A 11 1.59 -1.95 -11.74
C ASN A 11 2.77 -2.77 -11.18
N VAL A 12 2.58 -3.37 -10.01
CA VAL A 12 3.63 -4.00 -9.24
C VAL A 12 3.24 -5.46 -9.00
N HIS A 13 3.47 -6.32 -10.00
CA HIS A 13 3.44 -7.78 -9.87
C HIS A 13 4.51 -8.26 -8.86
N LYS A 14 4.30 -7.99 -7.57
CA LYS A 14 5.24 -8.35 -6.50
C LYS A 14 4.55 -9.30 -5.52
N ASN A 15 5.17 -10.47 -5.33
CA ASN A 15 4.82 -11.45 -4.31
C ASN A 15 4.87 -10.87 -2.88
N GLY A 16 4.24 -11.56 -1.93
CA GLY A 16 4.16 -11.15 -0.53
C GLY A 16 5.51 -10.89 0.12
N GLU A 17 6.57 -11.60 -0.28
CA GLU A 17 7.94 -11.39 0.20
C GLU A 17 8.46 -9.96 0.00
N LYS A 18 8.19 -9.35 -1.16
CA LYS A 18 8.62 -7.98 -1.45
C LYS A 18 7.84 -6.95 -0.63
N ILE A 19 6.57 -7.22 -0.34
CA ILE A 19 5.76 -6.37 0.56
C ILE A 19 6.36 -6.41 1.96
N SER A 20 6.75 -7.60 2.44
CA SER A 20 7.44 -7.78 3.73
C SER A 20 8.76 -7.00 3.80
N GLN A 21 9.56 -7.00 2.73
CA GLN A 21 10.77 -6.17 2.66
C GLN A 21 10.47 -4.68 2.77
N TYR A 22 9.44 -4.19 2.07
CA TYR A 22 9.02 -2.80 2.22
C TYR A 22 8.54 -2.50 3.65
N LEU A 23 7.87 -3.43 4.32
CA LEU A 23 7.40 -3.22 5.69
C LEU A 23 8.54 -3.05 6.69
N GLN A 24 9.75 -3.55 6.39
CA GLN A 24 10.95 -3.29 7.19
C GLN A 24 11.53 -1.89 6.94
N GLN A 25 11.44 -1.38 5.70
CA GLN A 25 12.04 -0.10 5.30
C GLN A 25 11.11 1.11 5.52
N TYR A 26 9.80 0.89 5.49
CA TYR A 26 8.78 1.93 5.58
C TYR A 26 8.00 1.81 6.89
N SER A 27 7.73 2.96 7.49
CA SER A 27 6.95 3.02 8.73
C SER A 27 5.48 2.65 8.48
N LYS A 28 4.97 2.95 7.27
CA LYS A 28 3.62 2.58 6.81
C LYS A 28 3.60 2.33 5.31
N ILE A 29 2.73 1.42 4.88
CA ILE A 29 2.46 1.09 3.49
C ILE A 29 0.97 1.15 3.24
N TYR A 30 0.60 1.80 2.15
CA TYR A 30 -0.75 1.81 1.62
C TYR A 30 -0.73 1.15 0.26
N ILE A 31 -1.56 0.14 0.09
CA ILE A 31 -1.68 -0.61 -1.16
C ILE A 31 -3.01 -0.22 -1.81
N ALA A 32 -2.96 0.45 -2.95
CA ALA A 32 -4.15 0.73 -3.75
C ALA A 32 -4.38 -0.41 -4.73
N TYR A 33 -5.63 -0.87 -4.85
CA TYR A 33 -6.01 -1.94 -5.76
C TYR A 33 -7.43 -1.72 -6.28
N ALA A 34 -7.66 -2.02 -7.57
CA ALA A 34 -8.97 -1.97 -8.21
C ALA A 34 -9.45 -3.36 -8.63
N ASN A 35 -8.54 -4.27 -8.97
CA ASN A 35 -8.81 -5.67 -9.24
C ASN A 35 -8.37 -6.56 -8.05
N PRO A 36 -9.27 -7.37 -7.45
CA PRO A 36 -8.93 -8.23 -6.31
C PRO A 36 -8.15 -9.50 -6.66
N GLN A 37 -7.79 -9.75 -7.93
CA GLN A 37 -7.21 -11.03 -8.38
C GLN A 37 -5.74 -11.30 -7.96
N ILE A 38 -5.27 -10.72 -6.86
CA ILE A 38 -3.95 -11.04 -6.32
C ILE A 38 -4.09 -12.27 -5.42
N LYS A 39 -3.43 -13.35 -5.83
CA LYS A 39 -3.36 -14.58 -5.06
C LYS A 39 -2.21 -14.47 -4.08
N PHE A 40 -2.54 -14.45 -2.79
CA PHE A 40 -1.58 -14.67 -1.71
C PHE A 40 -1.66 -16.12 -1.25
N ASN A 41 -0.53 -16.71 -0.87
CA ASN A 41 -0.57 -17.97 -0.12
C ASN A 41 -0.86 -17.72 1.37
N LEU A 42 -1.20 -18.76 2.12
CA LEU A 42 -1.58 -18.64 3.53
C LEU A 42 -0.43 -18.16 4.43
N ASP A 43 0.80 -18.58 4.13
CA ASP A 43 1.99 -18.18 4.89
C ASP A 43 2.29 -16.68 4.71
N GLU A 44 2.13 -16.16 3.50
CA GLU A 44 2.24 -14.74 3.17
C GLU A 44 1.17 -13.92 3.90
N LEU A 45 -0.08 -14.39 3.93
CA LEU A 45 -1.15 -13.73 4.69
C LEU A 45 -0.83 -13.67 6.17
N ASN A 46 -0.34 -14.77 6.75
CA ASN A 46 0.03 -14.84 8.16
C ASN A 46 1.21 -13.90 8.46
N ALA A 47 2.19 -13.82 7.56
CA ALA A 47 3.32 -12.89 7.68
C ALA A 47 2.89 -11.40 7.61
N LEU A 48 1.83 -11.08 6.88
CA LEU A 48 1.31 -9.72 6.75
C LEU A 48 0.38 -9.31 7.90
N ALA A 49 -0.25 -10.28 8.59
CA ALA A 49 -1.26 -10.03 9.62
C ALA A 49 -0.80 -9.08 10.75
N PRO A 50 0.42 -9.22 11.33
CA PRO A 50 0.90 -8.31 12.38
C PRO A 50 0.89 -6.85 11.93
N PHE A 51 1.29 -6.58 10.68
CA PHE A 51 1.38 -5.22 10.14
C PHE A 51 0.02 -4.59 9.88
N VAL A 52 -1.00 -5.39 9.59
CA VAL A 52 -2.39 -4.93 9.48
C VAL A 52 -2.91 -4.52 10.86
N VAL A 53 -2.70 -5.37 11.86
CA VAL A 53 -3.11 -5.12 13.26
C VAL A 53 -2.43 -3.85 13.80
N GLU A 54 -1.13 -3.67 13.53
CA GLU A 54 -0.36 -2.47 13.89
C GLU A 54 -0.75 -1.20 13.10
N LYS A 55 -1.70 -1.29 12.16
CA LYS A 55 -2.10 -0.19 11.26
C LYS A 55 -0.92 0.40 10.47
N ARG A 56 0.08 -0.45 10.19
CA ARG A 56 1.24 -0.15 9.35
C ARG A 56 1.00 -0.51 7.90
N LEU A 57 0.21 -1.56 7.65
CA LEU A 57 -0.28 -1.92 6.33
C LEU A 57 -1.77 -1.55 6.20
N LYS A 58 -2.12 -0.86 5.12
CA LYS A 58 -3.52 -0.54 4.80
C LYS A 58 -3.82 -0.83 3.34
N LEU A 59 -4.92 -1.53 3.11
CA LEU A 59 -5.44 -1.82 1.79
C LEU A 59 -6.49 -0.76 1.42
N LEU A 60 -6.34 -0.13 0.25
CA LEU A 60 -7.23 0.88 -0.30
C LEU A 60 -7.92 0.29 -1.53
N LYS A 61 -9.11 -0.28 -1.31
CA LYS A 61 -9.93 -0.81 -2.39
C LYS A 61 -10.56 0.33 -3.18
N MET A 62 -10.41 0.32 -4.50
CA MET A 62 -11.09 1.30 -5.35
C MET A 62 -12.57 0.93 -5.52
N PRO A 63 -13.48 1.92 -5.48
CA PRO A 63 -14.92 1.68 -5.57
C PRO A 63 -15.38 1.30 -6.99
N LYS A 64 -14.63 1.73 -8.01
CA LYS A 64 -14.82 1.34 -9.40
C LYS A 64 -13.54 0.74 -9.93
N SER A 65 -13.66 -0.34 -10.68
CA SER A 65 -12.57 -0.95 -11.41
C SER A 65 -12.55 -0.38 -12.82
N GLY A 66 -11.45 0.26 -13.20
CA GLY A 66 -11.27 0.90 -14.50
C GLY A 66 -9.83 1.38 -14.66
N PRO A 67 -9.39 1.70 -15.88
CA PRO A 67 -8.03 2.20 -16.12
C PRO A 67 -7.73 3.40 -15.20
N ASN A 68 -6.53 3.41 -14.62
CA ASN A 68 -6.02 4.44 -13.68
C ASN A 68 -6.73 4.53 -12.31
N SER A 69 -7.62 3.60 -11.97
CA SER A 69 -8.35 3.67 -10.69
C SER A 69 -7.40 3.65 -9.48
N ALA A 70 -6.36 2.83 -9.51
CA ALA A 70 -5.34 2.77 -8.47
C ALA A 70 -4.54 4.08 -8.37
N ASP A 71 -4.15 4.68 -9.50
CA ASP A 71 -3.47 5.98 -9.55
C ASP A 71 -4.28 7.10 -8.88
N PHE A 72 -5.60 7.15 -9.12
CA PHE A 72 -6.48 8.10 -8.45
C PHE A 72 -6.51 7.86 -6.93
N GLY A 73 -6.55 6.61 -6.49
CA GLY A 73 -6.48 6.25 -5.08
C GLY A 73 -5.18 6.72 -4.41
N LEU A 74 -4.05 6.51 -5.08
CA LEU A 74 -2.74 6.92 -4.59
C LEU A 74 -2.59 8.44 -4.58
N PHE A 75 -3.07 9.13 -5.62
CA PHE A 75 -3.08 10.59 -5.70
C PHE A 75 -3.91 11.20 -4.56
N PHE A 76 -5.13 10.72 -4.35
CA PHE A 76 -6.00 11.17 -3.27
C PHE A 76 -5.32 10.99 -1.90
N TRP A 77 -4.72 9.82 -1.67
CA TRP A 77 -4.06 9.55 -0.40
C TRP A 77 -2.79 10.38 -0.21
N ARG A 78 -2.03 10.62 -1.27
CA ARG A 78 -0.87 11.52 -1.23
C ARG A 78 -1.26 12.91 -0.76
N VAL A 79 -2.31 13.49 -1.33
CA VAL A 79 -2.84 14.80 -0.91
C VAL A 79 -3.27 14.77 0.56
N ASN A 80 -4.02 13.74 0.99
CA ASN A 80 -4.47 13.60 2.38
C ASN A 80 -3.30 13.48 3.37
N CYS A 81 -2.27 12.72 3.00
CA CYS A 81 -1.16 12.38 3.87
C CYS A 81 -0.16 13.54 4.01
N GLN A 82 0.00 14.37 2.96
CA GLN A 82 0.77 15.61 2.98
C GLN A 82 0.07 16.72 3.79
N SER A 83 -1.25 16.87 3.62
CA SER A 83 -2.05 17.86 4.36
C SER A 83 -1.97 17.66 5.89
N LYS A 84 -1.93 16.41 6.35
CA LYS A 84 -1.95 16.08 7.79
C LYS A 84 -0.58 16.13 8.49
N ASN A 85 0.54 16.19 7.78
CA ASN A 85 1.85 16.18 8.45
C ASN A 85 3.03 16.55 7.53
N LYS A 86 3.63 17.74 7.72
CA LYS A 86 4.81 18.21 6.95
C LYS A 86 6.10 17.41 7.20
N ARG A 87 6.15 16.53 8.22
CA ARG A 87 7.36 15.74 8.59
C ARG A 87 7.44 14.33 8.00
N LYS A 88 6.56 13.97 7.05
CA LYS A 88 6.50 12.64 6.43
C LYS A 88 7.02 12.68 5.00
N ARG A 89 7.85 11.71 4.62
CA ARG A 89 8.33 11.55 3.25
C ARG A 89 7.56 10.41 2.59
N LEU A 90 6.88 10.75 1.50
CA LEU A 90 5.98 9.86 0.79
C LEU A 90 6.65 9.37 -0.50
N PHE A 91 6.58 8.07 -0.75
CA PHE A 91 7.13 7.43 -1.94
C PHE A 91 5.99 6.76 -2.70
N LEU A 92 5.94 6.95 -4.02
CA LEU A 92 5.04 6.24 -4.94
C LEU A 92 5.89 5.23 -5.71
N MET A 93 5.38 4.00 -5.82
CA MET A 93 5.94 2.93 -6.63
C MET A 93 4.84 2.16 -7.34
#